data_AF-A0A257SHE4-F1
#
_entry.id   AF-A0A257SHE4-F1
#
_cell.length_a   1.000
_cell.length_b   1.000
_cell.length_c   1.000
_cell.angle_alpha   90.00
_cell.angle_beta   90.00
_cell.angle_gamma   90.00
#
_symmetry.space_group_name_H-M   'P 1'
#
loop_
_entity.id
_entity.type
_entity.pdbx_description
1 polymer ?
#
loop_
_entity_poly.entity_id
_entity_poly.type
_entity_poly.pdbx_seq_one_letter_code
_entity_poly.pdbx_strand_id
1 'polypeptide(L)' 'MTIRVLGPHERGRFAPEAWGYLLALGSTGAVNSFELETIIERALSQVDGRIALDDLRSLLEGTGLDDGRSGNDNQTVH' A
#
# COMPACT_ATOMS: atom_id res chain seq x y z
N MET A 1 18.60 -1.73 1.31
CA MET A 1 17.16 -1.55 1.54
C MET A 1 16.57 -2.92 1.78
N THR A 2 16.28 -3.24 3.03
CA THR A 2 15.75 -4.54 3.47
C THR A 2 14.23 -4.51 3.30
N ILE A 3 13.69 -5.29 2.36
CA ILE A 3 12.26 -5.55 2.31
C ILE A 3 11.92 -6.29 3.60
N ARG A 4 11.03 -5.75 4.44
CA ARG A 4 10.56 -6.50 5.61
C ARG A 4 9.94 -7.82 5.14
N VAL A 5 10.42 -8.93 5.67
CA VAL A 5 9.77 -10.23 5.47
C VAL A 5 8.51 -10.20 6.32
N LEU A 6 7.36 -9.94 5.68
CA LEU A 6 6.07 -9.97 6.35
C LEU A 6 5.85 -11.35 6.98
N GLY A 7 5.51 -11.39 8.27
CA GLY A 7 5.30 -12.65 8.98
C GLY A 7 4.12 -13.45 8.37
N PRO A 8 4.08 -14.79 8.53
CA PRO A 8 2.98 -15.61 8.02
C PRO A 8 1.60 -15.15 8.51
N HIS A 9 1.54 -14.66 9.75
CA HIS A 9 0.33 -14.15 10.38
C HIS A 9 -0.15 -12.83 9.74
N GLU A 10 0.76 -11.89 9.52
CA GLU A 10 0.45 -10.60 8.90
C GLU A 10 0.02 -10.79 7.45
N ARG A 11 0.76 -11.61 6.69
CA ARG A 11 0.38 -11.97 5.32
C ARG A 11 -0.97 -12.69 5.27
N GLY A 12 -1.25 -13.55 6.25
CA GLY A 12 -2.51 -14.29 6.36
C GLY A 12 -3.73 -13.41 6.62
N ARG A 13 -3.57 -12.15 7.08
CA ARG A 13 -4.68 -11.21 7.24
C ARG A 13 -5.19 -10.67 5.92
N PHE A 14 -4.35 -10.61 4.88
CA PHE A 14 -4.75 -10.13 3.57
C PHE A 14 -5.51 -11.22 2.79
N ALA A 15 -6.63 -10.84 2.18
CA ALA A 15 -7.25 -11.66 1.17
C ALA A 15 -6.27 -11.91 -0.01
N PRO A 16 -6.35 -13.06 -0.71
CA PRO A 16 -5.44 -13.37 -1.83
C PRO A 16 -5.42 -12.27 -2.91
N GLU A 17 -6.59 -11.71 -3.23
CA GLU A 17 -6.77 -10.60 -4.16
C GLU A 17 -6.13 -9.29 -3.67
N ALA A 18 -6.30 -8.95 -2.39
CA ALA A 18 -5.67 -7.79 -1.74
C ALA A 18 -4.15 -7.90 -1.78
N TRP A 19 -3.62 -9.09 -1.48
CA TRP A 19 -2.18 -9.35 -1.55
C TRP A 19 -1.64 -9.28 -2.99
N GLY A 20 -2.37 -9.85 -3.95
CA GLY A 20 -2.03 -9.77 -5.37
C GLY A 20 -1.97 -8.33 -5.87
N TYR A 21 -2.89 -7.48 -5.41
CA TYR A 21 -2.89 -6.06 -5.74
C TYR A 21 -1.65 -5.33 -5.22
N LEU A 22 -1.24 -5.56 -3.97
CA LEU A 22 -0.01 -4.99 -3.40
C LEU A 22 1.24 -5.40 -4.18
N LEU A 23 1.33 -6.67 -4.58
CA LEU A 23 2.43 -7.16 -5.40
C LEU A 23 2.45 -6.50 -6.78
N ALA A 24 1.28 -6.31 -7.41
CA ALA A 24 1.16 -5.60 -8.68
C ALA A 24 1.57 -4.12 -8.55
N LEU A 25 1.17 -3.46 -7.46
CA LEU A 25 1.52 -2.07 -7.17
C LEU A 25 3.03 -1.88 -7.04
N GLY A 26 3.71 -2.78 -6.31
CA GLY A 26 5.17 -2.76 -6.20
C GLY A 26 5.89 -3.14 -7.49
N SER A 27 5.34 -4.09 -8.27
CA SER A 27 5.95 -4.55 -9.52
C SER A 27 5.84 -3.55 -10.67
N THR A 28 4.79 -2.71 -10.67
CA THR A 28 4.61 -1.63 -11.65
C THR A 28 5.52 -0.43 -11.39
N GLY A 29 6.13 -0.35 -10.21
CA GLY A 29 6.91 0.82 -9.78
C GLY A 29 6.04 2.02 -9.38
N ALA A 30 4.71 1.86 -9.32
CA ALA A 30 3.79 2.90 -8.85
C ALA A 30 4.04 3.25 -7.38
N VAL A 31 4.53 2.29 -6.59
CA VAL A 31 5.01 2.51 -5.23
C VAL A 31 6.43 1.96 -5.06
N ASN A 32 7.26 2.69 -4.33
CA ASN A 32 8.57 2.18 -3.91
C ASN A 32 8.42 1.26 -2.68
N SER A 33 9.51 0.61 -2.26
CA SER A 33 9.42 -0.38 -1.16
C SER A 33 9.05 0.24 0.19
N PHE A 34 9.38 1.52 0.43
CA PHE A 34 9.02 2.24 1.67
C PHE A 34 7.54 2.64 1.67
N GLU A 35 7.01 3.09 0.53
CA GLU A 35 5.58 3.37 0.38
C GLU A 35 4.75 2.10 0.56
N LEU A 36 5.18 0.99 -0.05
CA LEU A 36 4.52 -0.31 0.11
C LEU A 36 4.52 -0.77 1.57
N GLU A 37 5.63 -0.55 2.28
CA GLU A 37 5.76 -0.82 3.70
C GLU A 37 4.75 -0.01 4.51
N THR A 38 4.67 1.29 4.24
CA THR A 38 3.72 2.20 4.91
C THR A 38 2.26 1.80 4.68
N ILE A 39 1.90 1.43 3.45
CA ILE A 39 0.54 0.97 3.09
C ILE A 39 0.17 -0.27 3.89
N ILE A 40 1.05 -1.26 3.93
CA ILE A 40 0.81 -2.52 4.65
C ILE A 40 0.68 -2.27 6.16
N GLU A 41 1.51 -1.38 6.73
CA GLU A 41 1.42 -1.01 8.15
C GLU A 41 0.09 -0.35 8.51
N ARG A 42 -0.35 0.59 7.67
CA ARG A 42 -1.64 1.26 7.85
C ARG A 42 -2.78 0.26 7.73
N ALA A 43 -2.76 -0.62 6.73
CA ALA A 43 -3.79 -1.63 6.57
C ALA A 43 -3.89 -2.55 7.79
N LEU A 44 -2.75 -3.02 8.33
CA LEU A 44 -2.70 -3.86 9.52
C LEU A 44 -3.18 -3.15 10.80
N SER A 45 -2.97 -1.83 10.88
CA SER A 45 -3.33 -1.01 12.04
C SER A 45 -4.76 -0.49 12.02
N GLN A 46 -5.30 -0.21 10.83
CA GLN A 46 -6.62 0.42 10.66
C GLN A 46 -7.74 -0.59 10.47
N VAL A 47 -7.44 -1.74 9.87
CA VAL A 47 -8.44 -2.79 9.62
C VAL A 47 -8.36 -3.82 10.74
N ASP A 48 -9.47 -4.01 11.45
CA ASP A 48 -9.62 -5.13 12.38
C ASP A 48 -10.01 -6.39 11.61
N GLY A 49 -9.34 -7.52 11.89
CA GLY A 49 -9.59 -8.78 11.18
C GLY A 49 -8.95 -8.91 9.80
N ARG A 50 -9.71 -9.39 8.80
CA ARG A 50 -9.25 -9.75 7.46
C ARG A 50 -9.33 -8.53 6.52
N ILE A 51 -8.23 -8.23 5.83
CA ILE A 51 -8.10 -7.09 4.92
C ILE A 51 -8.53 -7.52 3.51
N ALA A 52 -9.65 -6.99 3.02
CA ALA A 52 -10.11 -7.20 1.66
C ALA A 52 -9.50 -6.20 0.68
N LEU A 53 -9.70 -6.43 -0.62
CA LEU A 53 -9.24 -5.49 -1.65
C LEU A 53 -9.95 -4.14 -1.57
N ASP A 54 -11.23 -4.16 -1.20
CA ASP A 54 -12.05 -2.94 -1.03
C ASP A 54 -11.51 -2.04 0.09
N ASP A 55 -11.12 -2.63 1.22
CA ASP A 55 -10.47 -1.91 2.33
C ASP A 55 -9.15 -1.26 1.88
N LEU A 56 -8.34 -1.99 1.09
CA LEU A 56 -7.09 -1.46 0.55
C LEU A 56 -7.32 -0.30 -0.43
N ARG A 57 -8.34 -0.40 -1.29
CA ARG A 57 -8.69 0.69 -2.22
C ARG A 57 -9.14 1.93 -1.47
N SER A 58 -10.05 1.76 -0.52
CA SER A 58 -10.50 2.85 0.36
C SER A 58 -9.33 3.51 1.10
N LEU A 59 -8.36 2.71 1.57
CA LEU A 59 -7.16 3.20 2.23
C LEU A 59 -6.26 4.00 1.28
N LEU A 60 -6.10 3.54 0.03
CA LEU A 60 -5.25 4.18 -0.97
C LEU A 60 -5.85 5.46 -1.54
N GLU A 61 -7.17 5.49 -1.72
CA GLU A 61 -7.92 6.71 -2.06
C GLU A 61 -7.68 7.80 -1.01
N GLY A 62 -7.69 7.43 0.28
CA GLY A 62 -7.37 8.34 1.39
C GLY A 62 -5.91 8.83 1.42
N THR A 63 -4.99 8.14 0.74
CA THR A 63 -3.59 8.56 0.62
C THR A 63 -3.27 9.36 -0.64
N GLY A 64 -4.22 9.51 -1.57
CA GLY A 64 -3.97 10.14 -2.87
C GLY A 64 -3.04 9.33 -3.79
N LEU A 65 -2.85 8.04 -3.50
CA LEU A 65 -2.07 7.10 -4.32
C LEU A 65 -2.91 6.45 -5.43
N ASP A 66 -4.25 6.51 -5.32
CA ASP A 66 -5.19 6.07 -6.37
C ASP A 66 -5.22 7.03 -7.56
N ASP A 67 -4.83 8.29 -7.37
CA ASP A 67 -4.60 9.19 -8.48
C ASP A 67 -3.27 8.79 -9.14
N GLY A 68 -3.36 8.11 -10.29
CA GLY A 68 -2.24 7.81 -11.19
C GLY A 68 -1.52 9.05 -11.74
N ARG A 69 -1.47 10.14 -10.97
CA ARG A 69 -0.83 11.41 -11.29
C ARG A 69 -0.66 12.34 -10.08
N SER A 70 -0.33 11.85 -8.88
CA SER A 70 0.03 12.77 -7.79
C SER A 70 1.50 13.25 -7.88
N GLY A 71 1.72 14.19 -8.81
CA GLY A 71 2.53 15.38 -8.60
C GLY A 71 4.01 15.22 -8.27
N ASN A 72 4.81 14.85 -9.28
CA ASN A 72 6.16 15.42 -9.41
C ASN A 72 6.02 16.88 -9.86
N ASP A 73 5.60 17.79 -8.99
CA ASP A 73 5.57 19.22 -9.32
C ASP A 73 5.93 20.07 -8.10
N ASN A 74 7.21 20.47 -8.07
CA ASN A 74 7.69 21.79 -7.69
C ASN A 74 6.91 22.54 -6.58
N GLN A 75 7.36 22.42 -5.34
CA GLN A 75 7.36 23.59 -4.46
C GLN A 75 8.66 24.37 -4.71
N THR A 76 8.64 25.20 -5.75
CA THR A 76 9.61 26.28 -5.91
C THR A 76 9.40 27.32 -4.80
N VAL A 77 10.51 27.63 -4.11
CA VAL A 77 10.75 28.77 -3.21
C VAL A 77 9.92 30.03 -3.51
N HIS A 78 9.44 30.68 -2.44
CA HIS A 78 8.98 32.07 -2.49
C HIS A 78 9.57 32.91 -1.37
#